data_AF-A0A9D1HJY1-F1
#
_entry.id   AF-A0A9D1HJY1-F1
#
_cell.length_a   1.000
_cell.length_b   1.000
_cell.length_c   1.000
_cell.angle_alpha   90.00
_cell.angle_beta   90.00
_cell.angle_gamma   90.00
#
_symmetry.space_group_name_H-M   'P 1'
#
loop_
_entity.id
_entity.type
_entity.pdbx_description
1 polymer ?
#
loop_
_entity_poly.entity_id
_entity_poly.type
_entity_poly.pdbx_seq_one_letter_code
_entity_poly.pdbx_strand_id
1 'polypeptide(L)'
;MDRAEFQAVQLVLAFVLGVGLGIFYDVYRVWFRRTQARAVKGLGDIIWWLAALGLAAWAFYRINSLSLRAAPLALALLGVAVQQWLVSPWAFPLLQRFCHAAERFLGWVMQLLQRAVAFMLLPLVWPVELVFRLLLVLMHLVRRLMNLLERILRWLFAPPVRFLRRVGGAVKRRLKRLLVSTPDEQSDELVEDT
;
A
#
# COMPACT_ATOMS: atom_id res chain seq x y z
N MET A 1 -8.06 50.93 36.71
CA MET A 1 -7.03 50.61 35.72
C MET A 1 -7.10 51.67 34.65
N ASP A 2 -6.03 52.43 34.49
CA ASP A 2 -6.02 53.57 33.59
C ASP A 2 -6.02 53.13 32.13
N ARG A 3 -6.53 53.99 31.23
CA ARG A 3 -6.58 53.69 29.79
C ARG A 3 -5.19 53.38 29.23
N ALA A 4 -4.14 53.99 29.78
CA ALA A 4 -2.75 53.74 29.42
C ALA A 4 -2.28 52.34 29.84
N GLU A 5 -2.60 51.92 31.06
CA GLU A 5 -2.27 50.57 31.56
C GLU A 5 -2.94 49.49 30.72
N PHE A 6 -4.21 49.69 30.35
CA PHE A 6 -4.94 48.75 29.51
C PHE A 6 -4.33 48.62 28.12
N GLN A 7 -3.91 49.73 27.52
CA GLN A 7 -3.20 49.70 26.24
C GLN A 7 -1.84 49.00 26.35
N ALA A 8 -1.07 49.26 27.41
CA ALA A 8 0.20 48.59 27.63
C ALA A 8 0.02 47.06 27.74
N VAL A 9 -0.95 46.59 28.52
CA VAL A 9 -1.26 45.15 28.65
C VAL A 9 -1.67 44.55 27.30
N GLN A 10 -2.49 45.24 26.51
CA GLN A 10 -2.87 44.78 25.18
C GLN A 10 -1.67 44.63 24.23
N LEU A 11 -0.74 45.59 24.24
CA LEU A 11 0.46 45.54 23.40
C LEU A 11 1.40 44.38 23.82
N VAL A 12 1.58 44.17 25.12
CA VAL A 12 2.37 43.04 25.64
C VAL A 12 1.73 41.71 25.26
N LEU A 13 0.40 41.57 25.42
CA LEU A 13 -0.31 40.35 25.02
C LEU A 13 -0.21 40.10 23.52
N ALA A 14 -0.31 41.14 22.70
CA ALA A 14 -0.14 41.04 21.25
C ALA A 14 1.25 40.52 20.87
N PHE A 15 2.30 41.04 21.53
CA PHE A 15 3.67 40.59 21.33
C PHE A 15 3.86 39.13 21.74
N VAL A 16 3.38 38.76 22.93
CA VAL A 16 3.45 37.37 23.45
C VAL A 16 2.71 36.40 22.53
N LEU A 17 1.55 36.80 21.99
CA LEU A 17 0.80 36.02 21.02
C LEU A 17 1.59 35.83 19.71
N GLY A 18 2.28 36.87 19.25
CA GLY A 18 3.19 36.80 18.11
C GLY A 18 4.35 35.81 18.33
N VAL A 19 5.01 35.88 19.49
CA VAL A 19 6.05 34.92 19.87
C VAL A 19 5.50 33.50 19.93
N GLY A 20 4.33 33.32 20.54
CA GLY A 20 3.64 32.03 20.63
C GLY A 20 3.37 31.43 19.25
N LEU A 21 2.84 32.22 18.31
CA LEU A 21 2.64 31.81 16.92
C LEU A 21 3.95 31.36 16.27
N GLY A 22 5.06 32.08 16.47
CA GLY A 22 6.36 31.69 15.97
C GLY A 22 6.82 30.32 16.49
N ILE A 23 6.63 30.06 17.79
CA ILE A 23 6.96 28.76 18.40
C ILE A 23 6.09 27.64 17.79
N PHE A 24 4.78 27.87 17.67
CA PHE A 24 3.88 26.89 17.03
C PHE A 24 4.26 26.63 15.58
N TYR A 25 4.72 27.65 14.85
CA TYR A 25 5.22 27.50 13.50
C TYR A 25 6.47 26.62 13.44
N ASP A 26 7.41 26.78 14.36
CA ASP A 26 8.60 25.93 14.43
C ASP A 26 8.24 24.46 14.71
N VAL A 27 7.27 24.21 15.60
CA VAL A 27 6.75 22.86 15.86
C VAL A 27 6.09 22.27 14.63
N TYR A 28 5.19 23.03 13.99
CA TYR A 28 4.57 22.66 12.73
C TYR A 28 5.62 22.33 11.67
N ARG A 29 6.66 23.16 11.55
CA ARG A 29 7.74 23.01 10.58
C ARG A 29 8.51 21.72 10.80
N VAL A 30 8.87 21.39 12.03
CA VAL A 30 9.60 20.16 12.35
C VAL A 30 8.74 18.92 12.10
N TRP A 31 7.46 18.95 12.49
CA TRP A 31 6.56 17.82 12.36
C TRP A 31 6.15 17.54 10.91
N PHE A 32 5.76 18.59 10.15
CA PHE A 32 5.13 18.43 8.85
C PHE A 32 6.12 18.40 7.68
N ARG A 33 7.31 19.03 7.81
CA ARG A 33 8.25 19.17 6.67
C ARG A 33 9.20 18.00 6.44
N ARG A 34 9.11 16.95 7.26
CA ARG A 34 10.00 15.78 7.19
C ARG A 34 9.72 14.88 5.99
N THR A 35 8.50 14.88 5.45
CA THR A 35 8.04 13.85 4.48
C THR A 35 7.35 14.39 3.23
N GLN A 36 7.14 15.70 3.10
CA GLN A 36 6.28 16.28 2.06
C GLN A 36 7.08 16.83 0.85
N ALA A 37 6.53 16.70 -0.36
CA ALA A 37 7.08 17.30 -1.59
C ALA A 37 7.08 18.84 -1.53
N ARG A 38 7.97 19.52 -2.29
CA ARG A 38 8.13 20.99 -2.23
C ARG A 38 6.82 21.76 -2.41
N ALA A 39 5.92 21.30 -3.29
CA ALA A 39 4.62 21.93 -3.53
C ALA A 39 3.70 21.86 -2.31
N VAL A 40 3.67 20.72 -1.62
CA VAL A 40 2.82 20.54 -0.42
C VAL A 40 3.35 21.36 0.75
N LYS A 41 4.66 21.62 0.82
CA LYS A 41 5.24 22.51 1.83
C LYS A 41 4.72 23.94 1.70
N GLY A 42 4.70 24.48 0.47
CA GLY A 42 4.20 25.83 0.23
C GLY A 42 2.71 25.97 0.55
N LEU A 43 1.90 24.99 0.15
CA LEU A 43 0.47 24.99 0.42
C LEU A 43 0.15 24.84 1.92
N GLY A 44 0.92 23.98 2.62
CA GLY A 44 0.84 23.85 4.07
C GLY A 44 1.21 25.13 4.82
N ASP A 45 2.25 25.84 4.37
CA ASP A 45 2.63 27.12 4.96
C ASP A 45 1.52 28.17 4.80
N ILE A 46 0.90 28.27 3.63
CA ILE A 46 -0.21 29.20 3.38
C ILE A 46 -1.40 28.88 4.30
N ILE A 47 -1.81 27.61 4.37
CA ILE A 47 -2.91 27.18 5.24
C ILE A 47 -2.59 27.49 6.71
N TRP A 48 -1.36 27.19 7.16
CA TRP A 48 -0.96 27.46 8.53
C TRP A 48 -1.01 28.95 8.84
N TRP A 49 -0.46 29.81 7.96
CA TRP A 49 -0.50 31.26 8.16
C TRP A 49 -1.93 31.81 8.14
N LEU A 50 -2.81 31.30 7.29
CA LEU A 50 -4.23 31.67 7.29
C LEU A 50 -4.91 31.26 8.60
N ALA A 51 -4.66 30.05 9.09
CA ALA A 51 -5.20 29.58 10.37
C ALA A 51 -4.66 30.39 11.55
N ALA A 52 -3.35 30.68 11.55
CA ALA A 52 -2.69 31.53 12.54
C ALA A 52 -3.27 32.95 12.54
N LEU A 53 -3.46 33.55 11.36
CA LEU A 53 -4.06 34.87 11.22
C LEU A 53 -5.51 34.88 11.71
N GLY A 54 -6.29 33.85 11.37
CA GLY A 54 -7.66 33.68 11.86
C GLY A 54 -7.73 33.53 13.38
N LEU A 55 -6.83 32.74 13.96
CA LEU A 55 -6.76 32.52 15.41
C LEU A 55 -6.28 33.77 16.15
N ALA A 56 -5.31 34.50 15.60
CA ALA A 56 -4.87 35.79 16.11
C ALA A 56 -6.00 36.81 16.05
N ALA A 57 -6.71 36.91 14.92
CA ALA A 57 -7.86 37.80 14.76
C ALA A 57 -8.98 37.48 15.76
N TRP A 58 -9.27 36.19 15.99
CA TRP A 58 -10.23 35.75 16.99
C TRP A 58 -9.80 36.11 18.42
N ALA A 59 -8.52 35.93 18.76
CA ALA A 59 -7.97 36.33 20.05
C ALA A 59 -8.05 37.86 20.25
N PHE A 60 -7.70 38.65 19.22
CA PHE A 60 -7.83 40.10 19.25
C PHE A 60 -9.30 40.54 19.35
N TYR A 61 -10.22 39.83 18.69
CA TYR A 61 -11.64 40.09 18.81
C TYR A 61 -12.14 39.93 20.24
N ARG A 62 -11.72 38.86 20.93
CA ARG A 62 -12.06 38.63 22.35
C ARG A 62 -11.50 39.70 23.29
N ILE A 63 -10.34 40.25 22.97
CA ILE A 63 -9.62 41.20 23.85
C ILE A 63 -10.07 42.64 23.62
N ASN A 64 -10.42 43.03 22.38
CA ASN A 64 -10.53 44.45 22.00
C ASN A 64 -11.76 44.81 21.15
N SER A 65 -12.82 43.99 21.21
CA SER A 65 -14.13 44.29 20.61
C SER A 65 -14.04 44.73 19.14
N LEU A 66 -13.21 44.05 18.34
CA LEU A 66 -13.05 44.26 16.89
C LEU A 66 -12.40 45.59 16.45
N SER A 67 -11.91 46.43 17.37
CA SER A 67 -11.08 47.58 16.97
C SER A 67 -9.69 47.10 16.55
N LEU A 68 -9.54 46.72 15.28
CA LEU A 68 -8.27 46.36 14.64
C LEU A 68 -7.36 47.60 14.61
N ARG A 69 -6.69 47.85 15.72
CA ARG A 69 -5.65 48.87 15.80
C ARG A 69 -4.39 48.32 15.14
N ALA A 70 -3.74 49.12 14.32
CA ALA A 70 -2.51 48.75 13.63
C ALA A 70 -1.37 48.40 14.61
N ALA A 71 -1.34 49.03 15.80
CA ALA A 71 -0.26 48.85 16.78
C ALA A 71 -0.19 47.41 17.37
N PRO A 72 -1.26 46.80 17.90
CA PRO A 72 -1.24 45.40 18.32
C PRO A 72 -0.85 44.43 17.20
N LEU A 73 -1.33 44.65 15.97
CA LEU A 73 -0.96 43.82 14.83
C LEU A 73 0.55 43.92 14.53
N ALA A 74 1.10 45.14 14.51
CA ALA A 74 2.51 45.38 14.29
C ALA A 74 3.38 44.73 15.38
N LEU A 75 2.95 44.78 16.64
CA LEU A 75 3.64 44.13 17.75
C LEU A 75 3.56 42.60 17.70
N ALA A 76 2.44 42.03 17.25
CA ALA A 76 2.36 40.60 17.01
C ALA A 76 3.32 40.16 15.90
N LEU A 77 3.37 40.91 14.78
CA LEU A 77 4.33 40.66 13.70
C LEU A 77 5.78 40.82 14.18
N LEU A 78 6.06 41.82 15.01
CA LEU A 78 7.37 42.01 15.65
C LEU A 78 7.72 40.81 16.54
N GLY A 79 6.77 40.32 17.35
CA GLY A 79 6.96 39.13 18.18
C GLY A 79 7.30 37.89 17.38
N VAL A 80 6.61 37.67 16.25
CA VAL A 80 6.94 36.60 15.29
C VAL A 80 8.34 36.79 14.73
N ALA A 81 8.70 37.99 14.27
CA ALA A 81 10.00 38.27 13.67
C ALA A 81 11.15 38.06 14.67
N VAL A 82 10.98 38.56 15.90
CA VAL A 82 11.94 38.36 17.00
C VAL A 82 12.10 36.87 17.31
N GLN A 83 10.99 36.13 17.41
CA GLN A 83 11.04 34.69 17.65
C GLN A 83 11.80 33.96 16.53
N GLN A 84 11.49 34.27 15.26
CA GLN A 84 12.12 33.60 14.12
C GLN A 84 13.61 33.93 13.98
N TRP A 85 14.00 35.16 14.32
CA TRP A 85 15.39 35.57 14.19
C TRP A 85 16.26 35.15 15.37
N LEU A 86 15.75 35.27 16.60
CA LEU A 86 16.52 35.02 17.81
C LEU A 86 16.41 33.59 18.32
N VAL A 87 15.19 33.05 18.36
CA VAL A 87 14.90 31.79 19.07
C VAL A 87 14.95 30.60 18.11
N SER A 88 14.38 30.72 16.92
CA SER A 88 14.30 29.63 15.94
C SER A 88 15.67 28.99 15.59
N PRO A 89 16.78 29.74 15.39
CA PRO A 89 18.07 29.12 15.06
C PRO A 89 18.58 28.14 16.14
N TRP A 90 18.23 28.38 17.40
CA TRP A 90 18.64 27.57 18.54
C TRP A 90 17.60 26.50 18.89
N ALA A 91 16.31 26.85 18.84
CA ALA A 91 15.22 25.97 19.17
C ALA A 91 15.01 24.88 18.12
N PHE A 92 15.20 25.21 16.84
CA PHE A 92 14.98 24.28 15.73
C PHE A 92 15.84 23.00 15.82
N PRO A 93 17.18 23.04 15.98
CA PRO A 93 17.98 21.83 16.12
C PRO A 93 17.64 21.03 17.38
N LEU A 94 17.27 21.70 18.48
CA LEU A 94 16.85 21.04 19.71
C LEU A 94 15.53 20.26 19.50
N LEU A 95 14.56 20.90 18.87
CA LEU A 95 13.26 20.31 18.59
C LEU A 95 13.38 19.14 17.61
N GLN A 96 14.24 19.26 16.60
CA GLN A 96 14.55 18.14 15.69
C GLN A 96 15.15 16.94 16.42
N ARG A 97 16.11 17.16 17.33
CA ARG A 97 16.70 16.08 18.14
C ARG A 97 15.63 15.42 19.01
N PHE A 98 14.77 16.22 19.63
CA PHE A 98 13.67 15.71 20.46
C PHE A 98 12.68 14.88 19.64
N CYS A 99 12.23 15.38 18.48
CA CYS A 99 11.34 14.64 17.59
C CYS A 99 11.98 13.34 17.09
N HIS A 100 13.27 13.35 16.76
CA HIS A 100 13.96 12.13 16.34
C HIS A 100 14.12 11.12 17.48
N ALA A 101 14.40 11.60 18.70
CA ALA A 101 14.42 10.76 19.89
C ALA A 101 13.04 10.16 20.17
N ALA A 102 11.98 10.96 20.06
CA ALA A 102 10.59 10.52 20.23
C ALA A 102 10.18 9.48 19.18
N GLU A 103 10.53 9.69 17.90
CA GLU A 103 10.28 8.70 16.85
C GLU A 103 11.04 7.39 17.07
N ARG A 104 12.32 7.46 17.48
CA ARG A 104 13.10 6.26 17.81
C ARG A 104 12.48 5.52 19.00
N PHE A 105 12.06 6.25 20.01
CA PHE A 105 11.39 5.70 21.17
C PHE A 105 10.06 5.04 20.79
N LEU A 106 9.22 5.72 19.99
CA LEU A 106 7.97 5.16 19.51
C LEU A 106 8.19 3.93 18.62
N GLY A 107 9.21 3.97 17.75
CA GLY A 107 9.61 2.83 16.93
C GLY A 107 10.06 1.64 17.78
N TRP A 108 10.82 1.90 18.85
CA TRP A 108 11.20 0.87 19.81
C TRP A 108 9.99 0.27 20.53
N VAL A 109 9.04 1.10 20.98
CA VAL A 109 7.78 0.65 21.60
C VAL A 109 6.97 -0.21 20.62
N MET A 110 6.83 0.24 19.37
CA MET A 110 6.08 -0.49 18.34
C MET A 110 6.75 -1.83 17.99
N GLN A 111 8.09 -1.87 17.93
CA GLN A 111 8.81 -3.13 17.75
C GLN A 111 8.59 -4.09 18.91
N LEU A 112 8.58 -3.58 20.15
CA LEU A 112 8.31 -4.38 21.34
C LEU A 112 6.89 -4.95 21.32
N LEU A 113 5.91 -4.13 20.92
CA LEU A 113 4.52 -4.55 20.74
C LEU A 113 4.39 -5.61 19.64
N GLN A 114 5.02 -5.41 18.48
CA GLN A 114 5.03 -6.38 17.38
C GLN A 114 5.64 -7.71 17.82
N ARG A 115 6.73 -7.68 18.58
CA ARG A 115 7.35 -8.90 19.14
C ARG A 115 6.43 -9.60 20.13
N ALA A 116 5.74 -8.85 20.99
CA ALA A 116 4.78 -9.42 21.93
C ALA A 116 3.59 -10.07 21.21
N VAL A 117 3.03 -9.40 20.20
CA VAL A 117 1.96 -9.95 19.36
C VAL A 117 2.44 -11.19 18.59
N ALA A 118 3.63 -11.14 18.00
CA ALA A 118 4.22 -12.29 17.30
C ALA A 118 4.43 -13.48 18.24
N PHE A 119 4.88 -13.22 19.48
CA PHE A 119 5.04 -14.25 20.50
C PHE A 119 3.70 -14.88 20.89
N MET A 120 2.64 -14.08 21.03
CA MET A 120 1.28 -14.57 21.30
C MET A 120 0.69 -15.37 20.13
N LEU A 121 1.01 -15.00 18.88
CA LEU A 121 0.55 -15.69 17.69
C LEU A 121 1.38 -16.93 17.34
N LEU A 122 2.63 -17.02 17.83
CA LEU A 122 3.52 -18.17 17.62
C LEU A 122 2.85 -19.54 17.90
N PRO A 123 2.18 -19.77 19.04
CA PRO A 123 1.50 -21.04 19.31
C PRO A 123 0.33 -21.32 18.36
N LEU A 124 -0.23 -20.30 17.70
CA LEU A 124 -1.31 -20.45 16.73
C LEU A 124 -0.77 -20.73 15.31
N VAL A 125 0.38 -20.17 14.96
CA VAL A 125 1.02 -20.40 13.64
C VAL A 125 1.51 -21.84 13.52
N TRP A 126 2.06 -22.41 14.59
CA TRP A 126 2.57 -23.79 14.59
C TRP A 126 1.56 -24.86 14.14
N PRO A 127 0.33 -24.94 14.68
CA PRO A 127 -0.66 -25.92 14.22
C PRO A 127 -1.16 -25.63 12.81
N VAL A 128 -1.32 -24.36 12.43
CA VAL A 128 -1.72 -23.99 11.05
C VAL A 128 -0.69 -24.47 10.04
N GLU A 129 0.59 -24.27 10.34
CA GLU A 129 1.69 -24.77 9.50
C GLU A 129 1.72 -26.31 9.46
N LEU A 130 1.48 -26.96 10.59
CA LEU A 130 1.39 -28.42 10.66
C LEU A 130 0.26 -28.96 9.77
N VAL A 131 -0.94 -28.37 9.86
CA VAL A 131 -2.10 -28.74 9.04
C VAL A 131 -1.81 -28.52 7.56
N PHE A 132 -1.18 -27.40 7.20
CA PHE A 132 -0.80 -27.12 5.83
C PHE A 132 0.18 -28.17 5.27
N ARG A 133 1.22 -28.53 6.04
CA ARG A 133 2.17 -29.59 5.67
C ARG A 133 1.46 -30.94 5.53
N LEU A 134 0.52 -31.26 6.43
CA LEU A 134 -0.26 -32.50 6.37
C LEU A 134 -1.13 -32.58 5.10
N LEU A 135 -1.80 -31.48 4.74
CA LEU A 135 -2.60 -31.37 3.52
C LEU A 135 -1.75 -31.56 2.26
N LEU A 136 -0.55 -30.98 2.23
CA LEU A 136 0.38 -31.18 1.12
C LEU A 136 0.81 -32.64 0.96
N VAL A 137 1.11 -33.33 2.07
CA VAL A 137 1.44 -34.76 2.06
C VAL A 137 0.26 -35.58 1.56
N LEU A 138 -0.96 -35.29 2.05
CA LEU A 138 -2.17 -35.98 1.61
C LEU A 138 -2.42 -35.80 0.12
N MET A 139 -2.30 -34.57 -0.38
CA MET A 139 -2.43 -34.25 -1.81
C MET A 139 -1.40 -35.02 -2.65
N HIS A 140 -0.15 -35.09 -2.19
CA HIS A 140 0.89 -35.86 -2.86
C HIS A 140 0.55 -37.36 -2.91
N LEU A 141 0.00 -37.90 -1.83
CA LEU A 141 -0.41 -39.31 -1.72
C LEU A 141 -1.57 -39.63 -2.66
N VAL A 142 -2.59 -38.76 -2.71
CA VAL A 142 -3.73 -38.88 -3.65
C VAL A 142 -3.24 -38.84 -5.09
N ARG A 143 -2.35 -37.91 -5.43
CA ARG A 143 -1.77 -37.81 -6.79
C ARG A 143 -1.00 -39.07 -7.17
N ARG A 144 -0.25 -39.65 -6.22
CA ARG A 144 0.47 -40.91 -6.43
C ARG A 144 -0.49 -42.08 -6.64
N LEU A 145 -1.57 -42.16 -5.87
CA LEU A 145 -2.64 -43.15 -6.03
C LEU A 145 -3.32 -43.02 -7.40
N MET A 146 -3.67 -41.80 -7.81
CA MET A 146 -4.25 -41.56 -9.15
C MET A 146 -3.30 -42.00 -10.27
N ASN A 147 -2.00 -41.69 -10.17
CA ASN A 147 -1.02 -42.13 -11.15
C ASN A 147 -0.90 -43.67 -11.22
N LEU A 148 -0.98 -44.35 -10.07
CA LEU A 148 -1.00 -45.82 -10.02
C LEU A 148 -2.30 -46.36 -10.64
N LEU A 149 -3.44 -45.76 -10.33
CA LEU A 149 -4.74 -46.13 -10.88
C LEU A 149 -4.75 -45.98 -12.40
N GLU A 150 -4.27 -44.84 -12.92
CA GLU A 150 -4.10 -44.61 -14.37
C GLU A 150 -3.16 -45.64 -15.01
N ARG A 151 -2.12 -46.06 -14.29
CA ARG A 151 -1.16 -47.06 -14.79
C ARG A 151 -1.82 -48.43 -14.88
N ILE A 152 -2.59 -48.82 -13.86
CA ILE A 152 -3.37 -50.07 -13.84
C ILE A 152 -4.42 -50.04 -14.94
N LEU A 153 -5.18 -48.95 -15.07
CA LEU A 153 -6.20 -48.77 -16.09
C LEU A 153 -5.59 -48.86 -17.50
N ARG A 154 -4.48 -48.15 -17.75
CA ARG A 154 -3.74 -48.26 -19.02
C ARG A 154 -3.27 -49.69 -19.28
N TRP A 155 -2.80 -50.41 -18.26
CA TRP A 155 -2.34 -51.78 -18.42
C TRP A 155 -3.49 -52.75 -18.72
N LEU A 156 -4.65 -52.56 -18.08
CA LEU A 156 -5.85 -53.38 -18.26
C LEU A 156 -6.51 -53.15 -19.64
N PHE A 157 -6.54 -51.90 -20.11
CA PHE A 157 -7.14 -51.53 -21.40
C PHE A 157 -6.14 -51.58 -22.59
N ALA A 158 -4.83 -51.64 -22.34
CA ALA A 158 -3.83 -51.83 -23.41
C ALA A 158 -4.00 -53.12 -24.25
N PRO A 159 -4.27 -54.31 -23.67
CA PRO A 159 -4.41 -55.55 -24.45
C PRO A 159 -5.59 -55.54 -25.44
N PRO A 160 -6.84 -55.19 -25.07
CA PRO A 160 -7.97 -55.22 -26.02
C PRO A 160 -7.81 -54.20 -27.16
N VAL A 161 -7.27 -53.01 -26.89
CA VAL A 161 -7.05 -51.97 -27.91
C VAL A 161 -5.97 -52.40 -28.92
N ARG A 162 -4.90 -53.08 -28.47
CA ARG A 162 -3.88 -53.65 -29.36
C ARG A 162 -4.44 -54.79 -30.20
N PHE A 163 -5.33 -55.61 -29.64
CA PHE A 163 -5.97 -56.71 -30.35
C PHE A 163 -6.94 -56.18 -31.43
N LEU A 164 -7.79 -55.22 -31.10
CA LEU A 164 -8.69 -54.54 -32.04
C LEU A 164 -7.96 -53.87 -33.21
N ARG A 165 -6.82 -53.21 -32.97
CA ARG A 165 -5.99 -52.64 -34.05
C ARG A 165 -5.39 -53.72 -34.96
N ARG A 166 -4.97 -54.87 -34.41
CA ARG A 166 -4.47 -56.00 -35.22
C ARG A 166 -5.58 -56.62 -36.07
N VAL A 167 -6.75 -56.85 -35.48
CA VAL A 167 -7.91 -57.41 -36.18
C VAL A 167 -8.42 -56.43 -37.25
N GLY A 168 -8.61 -55.15 -36.92
CA GLY A 168 -9.01 -54.12 -37.88
C GLY A 168 -8.00 -53.94 -39.02
N GLY A 169 -6.69 -54.02 -38.72
CA GLY A 169 -5.65 -54.01 -39.73
C GLY A 169 -5.62 -55.26 -40.63
N ALA A 170 -5.96 -56.43 -40.10
CA ALA A 170 -6.08 -57.67 -40.86
C ALA A 170 -7.34 -57.68 -41.74
N VAL A 171 -8.47 -57.21 -41.20
CA VAL A 171 -9.74 -57.06 -41.91
C VAL A 171 -9.61 -56.03 -43.03
N LYS A 172 -9.01 -54.86 -42.79
CA LYS A 172 -8.76 -53.85 -43.83
C LYS A 172 -7.85 -54.37 -44.95
N ARG A 173 -6.85 -55.18 -44.62
CA ARG A 173 -5.99 -55.84 -45.62
C ARG A 173 -6.69 -56.94 -46.42
N ARG A 174 -7.68 -57.62 -45.83
CA ARG A 174 -8.57 -58.56 -46.56
C ARG A 174 -9.57 -57.84 -47.45
N LEU A 175 -10.24 -56.80 -46.95
CA LEU A 175 -11.18 -55.96 -47.70
C LEU A 175 -10.53 -55.28 -48.89
N LYS A 176 -9.31 -54.72 -48.72
CA LYS A 176 -8.56 -54.13 -49.86
C LYS A 176 -8.22 -55.16 -50.94
N ARG A 177 -8.00 -56.44 -50.57
CA ARG A 177 -7.79 -57.52 -51.55
C ARG A 177 -9.08 -57.90 -52.28
N LEU A 178 -10.22 -57.90 -51.60
CA LEU A 178 -11.52 -58.20 -52.20
C LEU A 178 -12.05 -57.08 -53.11
N LEU A 179 -11.73 -55.81 -52.79
CA LEU A 179 -12.10 -54.66 -53.61
C LEU A 179 -11.20 -54.44 -54.84
N VAL A 180 -10.01 -55.04 -54.88
CA VAL A 180 -9.10 -54.99 -56.04
C VAL A 180 -9.34 -56.17 -57.00
N SER A 181 -10.20 -57.13 -56.63
CA SER A 181 -10.57 -58.28 -57.47
C SER A 181 -11.90 -58.11 -58.21
N THR A 182 -12.48 -56.91 -58.25
CA THR A 182 -13.51 -56.56 -59.26
C THR A 182 -12.78 -56.06 -60.50
N PRO A 183 -12.71 -56.84 -61.59
CA PRO A 183 -12.19 -56.36 -62.85
C PRO A 183 -13.18 -55.33 -63.43
N ASP A 184 -12.72 -54.10 -63.62
CA ASP A 184 -13.29 -53.20 -64.63
C ASP A 184 -12.92 -53.80 -65.98
N GLU A 185 -13.74 -54.75 -66.42
CA GLU A 185 -13.79 -55.22 -67.80
C GLU A 185 -15.09 -54.69 -68.40
N GLN A 186 -14.95 -54.05 -69.58
CA GLN A 186 -16.01 -53.57 -70.49
C GLN A 186 -16.48 -52.12 -70.32
N SER A 187 -15.68 -51.19 -70.87
CA SER A 187 -16.21 -50.13 -71.76
C SER A 187 -15.06 -49.44 -72.50
N ASP A 188 -14.40 -50.17 -73.40
CA ASP A 188 -13.57 -49.61 -74.48
C ASP A 188 -13.68 -50.52 -75.70
N GLU A 189 -14.85 -50.52 -76.33
CA GLU A 189 -15.03 -50.99 -77.71
C GLU A 189 -16.31 -50.34 -78.24
N LEU A 190 -16.14 -49.30 -79.08
CA LEU A 190 -16.95 -48.97 -80.26
C LEU A 190 -16.47 -47.61 -80.81
N VAL A 191 -15.28 -47.67 -81.43
CA VAL A 191 -14.86 -46.79 -82.53
C VAL A 191 -14.71 -47.72 -83.73
N GLU A 192 -15.66 -47.68 -84.68
CA GLU A 192 -15.40 -47.71 -86.14
C GLU A 192 -16.72 -47.74 -86.94
N ASP A 193 -16.77 -46.83 -87.92
CA ASP A 193 -17.43 -46.91 -89.23
C ASP A 193 -18.96 -47.10 -89.34
N THR A 194 -19.66 -45.96 -89.51
CA THR A 194 -20.44 -45.64 -90.73
C THR A 194 -20.82 -44.15 -90.79
#